data_AF-A0A924PRN6-F1
#
_entry.id   AF-A0A924PRN6-F1
#
_cell.length_a   1.000
_cell.length_b   1.000
_cell.length_c   1.000
_cell.angle_alpha   90.00
_cell.angle_beta   90.00
_cell.angle_gamma   90.00
#
_symmetry.space_group_name_H-M   'P 1'
#
loop_
_entity.id
_entity.type
_entity.pdbx_description
1 polymer ?
#
loop_
_entity_poly.entity_id
_entity_poly.type
_entity_poly.pdbx_seq_one_letter_code
_entity_poly.pdbx_strand_id
1 'polypeptide(L)'
;MKIIKLLTDTGSQFTDRFTSKKRQPTGRHKFDVRCKPLNIERRLCPPGHPQTNGMVERFNGRISEVVSQTRFASAAELEATLMSYMKTYNHLIPQRALKHVSPVFCDSSKLM
;
A
#
# COMPACT_ATOMS: atom_id res chain seq x y z
N MET A 1 -7.72 -6.47 13.45
CA MET A 1 -6.79 -5.40 13.06
C MET A 1 -7.59 -4.11 12.86
N LYS A 2 -7.18 -2.99 13.47
CA LYS A 2 -7.83 -1.68 13.30
C LYS A 2 -6.86 -0.74 12.59
N ILE A 3 -7.26 -0.17 11.46
CA ILE A 3 -6.48 0.85 10.76
C ILE A 3 -6.75 2.19 11.46
N ILE A 4 -5.70 2.89 11.86
CA ILE A 4 -5.81 4.21 12.51
C ILE A 4 -5.30 5.35 11.64
N LYS A 5 -4.40 5.07 10.69
CA LYS A 5 -3.77 6.04 9.80
C LYS A 5 -3.71 5.46 8.39
N LEU A 6 -3.97 6.31 7.39
CA LEU A 6 -3.82 5.96 5.97
C LEU A 6 -2.93 6.98 5.28
N LEU A 7 -1.77 6.51 4.80
CA LEU A 7 -0.82 7.28 4.00
C LEU A 7 -0.92 6.84 2.54
N THR A 8 -0.96 7.78 1.61
CA THR A 8 -0.83 7.51 0.17
C THR A 8 0.00 8.59 -0.49
N ASP A 9 0.35 8.38 -1.76
CA ASP A 9 0.80 9.46 -2.63
C ASP A 9 -0.31 10.50 -2.88
N THR A 10 0.06 11.53 -3.64
CA THR A 10 -0.79 12.66 -4.02
C THR A 10 -1.44 12.49 -5.40
N GLY A 11 -1.47 11.27 -5.95
CA GLY A 11 -2.11 10.97 -7.23
C GLY A 11 -3.62 11.25 -7.20
N SER A 12 -4.19 11.55 -8.37
CA SER A 12 -5.61 11.86 -8.52
C SER A 12 -6.54 10.71 -8.13
N GLN A 13 -6.00 9.48 -8.10
CA GLN A 13 -6.68 8.27 -7.62
C GLN A 13 -6.94 8.28 -6.11
N PHE A 14 -6.19 9.07 -5.35
CA PHE A 14 -6.23 9.07 -3.87
C PHE A 14 -6.62 10.41 -3.26
N THR A 15 -6.52 11.50 -4.02
CA THR A 15 -6.89 12.85 -3.59
C THR A 15 -7.32 13.70 -4.77
N ASP A 16 -8.20 14.66 -4.52
CA ASP A 16 -8.57 15.71 -5.47
C ASP A 16 -7.69 16.97 -5.34
N ARG A 17 -6.59 16.88 -4.57
CA ARG A 17 -5.68 18.00 -4.32
C ARG A 17 -5.26 18.69 -5.61
N PHE A 18 -4.79 17.95 -6.61
CA PHE A 18 -4.27 18.53 -7.86
C PHE A 18 -5.32 18.74 -8.95
N THR A 19 -6.52 18.16 -8.81
CA THR A 19 -7.64 18.45 -9.71
C THR A 19 -8.45 19.66 -9.23
N SER A 20 -8.28 20.06 -7.96
CA SER A 20 -8.88 21.28 -7.42
C SER A 20 -8.13 22.55 -7.88
N LYS A 21 -8.88 23.62 -8.14
CA LYS A 21 -8.32 24.96 -8.47
C LYS A 21 -7.41 25.51 -7.36
N LYS A 22 -7.69 25.17 -6.10
CA LYS A 22 -6.95 25.68 -4.92
C LYS A 22 -5.70 24.87 -4.59
N ARG A 23 -5.43 23.77 -5.29
CA ARG A 23 -4.30 22.84 -5.04
C ARG A 23 -4.26 22.28 -3.61
N GLN A 24 -5.43 22.16 -2.97
CA GLN A 24 -5.62 21.65 -1.62
C GLN A 24 -6.64 20.50 -1.62
N PRO A 25 -6.48 19.47 -0.77
CA PRO A 25 -7.48 18.41 -0.64
C PRO A 25 -8.81 19.01 -0.20
N THR A 26 -9.91 18.69 -0.88
CA THR A 26 -11.22 19.26 -0.51
C THR A 26 -11.90 18.49 0.61
N GLY A 27 -11.39 17.30 0.94
CA GLY A 27 -12.01 16.36 1.87
C GLY A 27 -13.24 15.64 1.31
N ARG A 28 -13.55 15.82 0.02
CA ARG A 28 -14.68 15.17 -0.68
C ARG A 28 -14.25 13.96 -1.50
N HIS A 29 -12.95 13.69 -1.59
CA HIS A 29 -12.47 12.50 -2.27
C HIS A 29 -12.99 11.24 -1.59
N LYS A 30 -13.21 10.15 -2.35
CA LYS A 30 -13.82 8.91 -1.83
C LYS A 30 -13.06 8.37 -0.61
N PHE A 31 -11.74 8.49 -0.58
CA PHE A 31 -10.92 8.13 0.57
C PHE A 31 -11.20 8.98 1.80
N ASP A 32 -11.27 10.31 1.66
CA ASP A 32 -11.53 11.23 2.78
C ASP A 32 -12.91 10.97 3.40
N VAL A 33 -13.93 10.83 2.53
CA VAL A 33 -15.31 10.54 2.93
C VAL A 33 -15.40 9.20 3.66
N ARG A 34 -14.67 8.16 3.22
CA ARG A 34 -14.68 6.85 3.87
C ARG A 34 -13.87 6.80 5.16
N CYS A 35 -12.76 7.53 5.26
CA CYS A 35 -11.90 7.54 6.44
C CYS A 35 -12.55 8.27 7.63
N LYS A 36 -13.32 9.33 7.37
CA LYS A 36 -13.98 10.15 8.40
C LYS A 36 -14.86 9.36 9.39
N PRO A 37 -15.85 8.55 8.94
CA PRO A 37 -16.69 7.77 9.86
C PRO A 37 -15.94 6.64 10.56
N LEU A 38 -14.79 6.21 10.02
CA LEU A 38 -13.95 5.16 10.61
C LEU A 38 -12.92 5.71 11.60
N ASN A 39 -12.87 7.04 11.79
CA ASN A 39 -11.86 7.73 12.58
C ASN A 39 -10.43 7.36 12.16
N ILE A 40 -10.20 7.24 10.85
CA ILE A 40 -8.89 6.98 10.26
C ILE A 40 -8.26 8.33 9.89
N GLU A 41 -7.11 8.64 10.49
CA GLU A 41 -6.35 9.84 10.14
C GLU A 41 -5.77 9.70 8.73
N ARG A 42 -6.11 10.66 7.87
CA ARG A 42 -5.66 10.66 6.47
C ARG A 42 -4.45 11.54 6.25
N ARG A 43 -3.38 10.97 5.69
CA ARG A 43 -2.13 11.69 5.36
C ARG A 43 -1.78 11.52 3.88
N LEU A 44 -1.31 12.59 3.26
CA LEU A 44 -0.75 12.55 1.91
C LEU A 44 0.77 12.66 1.99
N CYS A 45 1.46 11.99 1.06
CA CYS A 45 2.90 12.11 0.91
C CYS A 45 3.29 13.59 0.74
N PRO A 46 4.25 14.11 1.52
CA PRO A 46 4.76 15.45 1.32
C PRO A 46 5.40 15.60 -0.07
N PRO A 47 5.19 16.74 -0.77
CA PRO A 47 5.89 17.02 -2.02
C PRO A 47 7.41 16.95 -1.83
N GLY A 48 8.13 16.32 -2.77
CA GLY A 48 9.59 16.22 -2.70
C GLY A 48 10.13 15.17 -1.73
N HIS A 49 9.29 14.30 -1.16
CA HIS A 49 9.70 13.23 -0.23
C HIS A 49 9.38 11.82 -0.77
N PRO A 50 10.08 11.36 -1.83
CA PRO A 50 9.81 10.06 -2.47
C PRO A 50 9.95 8.87 -1.50
N GLN A 51 10.81 8.97 -0.49
CA GLN A 51 11.03 7.88 0.47
C GLN A 51 9.80 7.57 1.32
N THR A 52 8.88 8.52 1.49
CA THR A 52 7.66 8.35 2.30
C THR A 52 6.78 7.20 1.77
N ASN A 53 6.82 6.96 0.45
CA ASN A 53 6.11 5.88 -0.21
C ASN A 53 7.04 4.71 -0.60
N GLY A 54 8.32 4.79 -0.26
CA GLY A 54 9.35 3.86 -0.72
C GLY A 54 9.12 2.41 -0.27
N MET A 55 8.46 2.18 0.87
CA MET A 55 8.14 0.82 1.33
C MET A 55 7.13 0.13 0.44
N VAL A 56 6.05 0.83 0.05
CA VAL A 56 5.05 0.25 -0.87
C VAL A 56 5.60 0.19 -2.30
N GLU A 57 6.43 1.15 -2.71
CA GLU A 57 7.10 1.11 -4.02
C GLU A 57 8.05 -0.09 -4.14
N ARG A 58 8.84 -0.39 -3.09
CA ARG A 58 9.67 -1.61 -3.05
C ARG A 58 8.85 -2.90 -3.06
N PHE A 59 7.69 -2.91 -2.39
CA PHE A 59 6.78 -4.04 -2.44
C PHE A 59 6.21 -4.22 -3.86
N ASN A 60 5.73 -3.12 -4.47
CA ASN A 60 5.19 -3.11 -5.82
C ASN A 60 6.24 -3.50 -6.87
N GLY A 61 7.51 -3.11 -6.69
CA GLY A 61 8.60 -3.55 -7.57
C GLY A 61 8.77 -5.07 -7.57
N ARG A 62 8.70 -5.72 -6.39
CA ARG A 62 8.84 -7.18 -6.27
C ARG A 62 7.70 -7.93 -6.96
N ILE A 63 6.46 -7.47 -6.80
CA ILE A 63 5.31 -8.13 -7.48
C ILE A 63 5.31 -7.84 -8.98
N SER A 64 5.73 -6.65 -9.40
CA SER A 64 5.89 -6.32 -10.83
C SER A 64 6.93 -7.22 -11.52
N GLU A 65 7.99 -7.63 -10.83
CA GLU A 65 8.96 -8.60 -11.36
C GLU A 65 8.32 -9.98 -11.58
N VAL A 66 7.51 -10.46 -10.64
CA VAL A 66 6.77 -11.74 -10.80
C VAL A 66 5.80 -11.66 -11.99
N VAL A 67 5.09 -10.54 -12.11
CA VAL A 67 4.14 -10.31 -13.20
C VAL A 67 4.85 -10.20 -14.54
N SER A 68 6.02 -9.54 -14.61
CA SER A 68 6.74 -9.33 -15.88
C SER A 68 7.41 -10.61 -16.41
N GLN A 69 7.74 -11.56 -15.53
CA GLN A 69 8.33 -12.85 -15.89
C GLN A 69 7.31 -13.90 -16.33
N THR A 70 6.01 -13.61 -16.22
CA THR A 70 4.94 -14.58 -16.47
C THR A 70 4.02 -14.10 -17.58
N ARG A 71 3.69 -14.98 -18.54
CA ARG A 71 2.61 -14.74 -19.50
C ARG A 71 1.33 -15.37 -18.98
N PHE A 72 0.29 -14.56 -18.85
CA PHE A 72 -1.02 -15.00 -18.39
C PHE A 72 -1.94 -15.22 -19.59
N ALA A 73 -2.62 -16.37 -19.63
CA ALA A 73 -3.64 -16.68 -20.62
C ALA A 73 -4.97 -15.98 -20.30
N SER A 74 -5.18 -15.54 -19.06
CA SER A 74 -6.42 -14.86 -18.64
C SER A 74 -6.22 -13.94 -17.44
N ALA A 75 -7.20 -13.06 -17.21
CA ALA A 75 -7.26 -12.23 -15.99
C ALA A 75 -7.38 -13.09 -14.71
N ALA A 76 -8.08 -14.22 -14.77
CA ALA A 76 -8.22 -15.14 -13.65
C ALA A 76 -6.88 -15.77 -13.24
N GLU A 77 -6.02 -16.07 -14.20
CA GLU A 77 -4.67 -16.61 -13.94
C GLU A 77 -3.76 -15.55 -13.30
N LEU A 78 -3.85 -14.30 -13.76
CA LEU A 78 -3.16 -13.17 -13.13
C LEU A 78 -3.63 -13.01 -11.68
N GLU A 79 -4.94 -13.00 -11.43
CA GLU A 79 -5.51 -12.90 -10.08
C GLU A 79 -5.03 -14.04 -9.18
N ALA A 80 -5.09 -15.29 -9.65
CA ALA A 80 -4.61 -16.45 -8.90
C ALA A 80 -3.13 -16.33 -8.55
N THR A 81 -2.31 -15.81 -9.46
CA THR A 81 -0.88 -15.59 -9.25
C THR A 81 -0.63 -14.50 -8.22
N LEU A 82 -1.33 -13.37 -8.29
CA LEU A 82 -1.24 -12.29 -7.31
C LEU A 82 -1.67 -12.75 -5.91
N MET A 83 -2.74 -13.55 -5.82
CA MET A 83 -3.22 -14.11 -4.56
C MET A 83 -2.22 -15.12 -3.97
N SER A 84 -1.63 -15.97 -4.81
CA SER A 84 -0.57 -16.90 -4.41
C SER A 84 0.68 -16.15 -3.90
N TYR A 85 1.07 -15.07 -4.59
CA TYR A 85 2.18 -14.22 -4.16
C TYR A 85 1.89 -13.55 -2.82
N MET A 86 0.68 -13.00 -2.61
CA MET A 86 0.26 -12.41 -1.34
C MET A 86 0.40 -13.42 -0.19
N LYS A 87 -0.07 -14.65 -0.39
CA LYS A 87 0.03 -15.72 0.62
C LYS A 87 1.50 -16.07 0.89
N THR A 88 2.28 -16.25 -0.16
CA THR A 88 3.72 -16.56 -0.06
C THR A 88 4.47 -15.46 0.68
N TYR A 89 4.24 -14.20 0.32
CA TYR A 89 4.88 -13.05 0.96
C TYR A 89 4.57 -12.95 2.45
N ASN A 90 3.28 -13.06 2.81
CA ASN A 90 2.84 -12.85 4.19
C ASN A 90 3.20 -14.04 5.10
N HIS A 91 3.18 -15.27 4.58
CA HIS A 91 3.34 -16.46 5.41
C HIS A 91 4.73 -17.08 5.32
N LEU A 92 5.39 -17.02 4.16
CA LEU A 92 6.56 -17.85 3.86
C LEU A 92 7.86 -17.05 3.71
N ILE A 93 7.80 -15.79 3.27
CA ILE A 93 9.01 -14.98 3.05
C ILE A 93 9.41 -14.23 4.34
N PRO A 94 10.52 -14.60 5.00
CA PRO A 94 10.98 -13.89 6.18
C PRO A 94 11.57 -12.53 5.80
N GLN A 95 11.29 -11.50 6.58
CA GLN A 95 11.79 -10.14 6.31
C GLN A 95 12.90 -9.80 7.30
N ARG A 96 14.04 -9.30 6.79
CA ARG A 96 15.15 -8.82 7.63
C ARG A 96 14.71 -7.74 8.63
N ALA A 97 13.85 -6.82 8.18
CA ALA A 97 13.28 -5.77 9.03
C ALA A 97 12.41 -6.32 10.18
N LEU A 98 11.97 -7.57 10.08
CA LEU A 98 11.15 -8.25 11.08
C LEU A 98 11.97 -9.33 11.82
N LYS A 99 13.29 -9.16 11.96
CA LYS A 99 14.16 -10.15 12.63
C LYS A 99 14.08 -11.54 11.98
N HIS A 100 13.96 -11.59 10.65
CA HIS A 100 13.88 -12.83 9.87
C HIS A 100 12.66 -13.70 10.19
N VAL A 101 11.51 -13.08 10.53
CA VAL A 101 10.20 -13.76 10.52
C VAL A 101 9.33 -13.25 9.37
N SER A 102 8.35 -14.04 8.95
CA SER A 102 7.39 -13.60 7.94
C SER A 102 6.35 -12.63 8.54
N PRO A 103 5.73 -11.76 7.72
CA PRO A 103 4.83 -10.71 8.20
C PRO A 103 3.74 -11.16 9.18
N VAL A 104 3.15 -12.35 9.00
CA VAL A 104 2.08 -12.84 9.90
C VAL A 104 2.56 -13.19 11.30
N PHE A 105 3.85 -13.49 11.47
CA PHE A 105 4.45 -13.77 12.79
C PHE A 105 5.10 -12.54 13.41
N CYS A 106 4.97 -11.38 12.77
CA CYS A 106 5.48 -10.13 13.31
C CYS A 106 4.70 -9.72 14.56
N ASP A 107 5.37 -9.80 15.70
CA ASP A 107 4.88 -9.19 16.93
C ASP A 107 5.15 -7.69 16.89
N SER A 108 4.07 -6.91 16.77
CA SER A 108 4.13 -5.45 16.67
C SER A 108 4.75 -4.80 17.91
N SER A 109 4.78 -5.50 19.05
CA SER A 109 5.40 -5.04 20.28
C SER A 109 6.94 -5.16 20.31
N LYS A 110 7.53 -5.91 19.36
CA LYS A 110 8.99 -6.17 19.28
C LYS A 110 9.74 -5.32 18.25
N LEU A 111 9.04 -4.35 17.64
CA LEU A 111 9.53 -3.40 16.63
C LEU A 111 9.87 -2.01 17.20
N MET A 112 9.70 -1.82 18.51
CA MET A 112 10.17 -0.64 19.25
C MET A 112 11.47 -0.96 19.98
#